data_AF-A0A8J5T980-F1
#
_entry.id   AF-A0A8J5T980-F1
#
_cell.length_a   1.000
_cell.length_b   1.000
_cell.length_c   1.000
_cell.angle_alpha   90.00
_cell.angle_beta   90.00
_cell.angle_gamma   90.00
#
_symmetry.space_group_name_H-M   'P 1'
#
loop_
_entity.id
_entity.type
_entity.pdbx_description
1 polymer ?
#
loop_
_entity_poly.entity_id
_entity_poly.type
_entity_poly.pdbx_seq_one_letter_code
_entity_poly.pdbx_strand_id
1 'polypeptide(L)'
;MVKEMPKKVLVREVQRLQLALGEQTKMSKLSQQQCDKLKNERILCRICFDRDICIVLLPCRHYVLCETCSGKCRSCPICRLSIGSRLPVCDAVSWADSICNTV
;
A
#
# COMPACT_ATOMS: atom_id res chain seq x y z
N MET A 1 50.22 -14.18 -14.57
CA MET A 1 50.11 -15.33 -13.65
C MET A 1 48.99 -15.05 -12.66
N VAL A 2 47.86 -15.75 -12.79
CA VAL A 2 46.84 -15.75 -11.74
C VAL A 2 47.40 -16.60 -10.59
N LYS A 3 47.54 -16.02 -9.40
CA LYS A 3 47.98 -16.78 -8.22
C LYS A 3 46.80 -17.65 -7.76
N GLU A 4 46.99 -18.96 -7.67
CA GLU A 4 45.96 -19.85 -7.15
C GLU A 4 45.70 -19.55 -5.67
N MET A 5 44.42 -19.40 -5.33
CA MET A 5 43.99 -19.25 -3.94
C MET A 5 43.84 -20.63 -3.28
N PRO A 6 44.31 -20.79 -2.02
CA PRO A 6 44.13 -22.05 -1.31
C PRO A 6 42.64 -22.37 -1.09
N LYS A 7 42.24 -23.63 -1.29
CA LYS A 7 40.85 -24.11 -1.09
C LYS A 7 40.24 -23.71 0.25
N LYS A 8 41.04 -23.69 1.33
CA LYS A 8 40.60 -23.28 2.67
C LYS A 8 40.16 -21.80 2.73
N VAL A 9 40.79 -20.94 1.94
CA VAL A 9 40.44 -19.51 1.85
C VAL A 9 39.13 -19.35 1.07
N LEU A 10 38.96 -20.10 -0.03
CA LEU A 10 37.72 -20.11 -0.80
C LEU A 10 36.51 -20.56 0.04
N VAL A 11 36.64 -21.64 0.82
CA VAL A 11 35.56 -22.14 1.68
C VAL A 11 35.12 -21.10 2.71
N ARG A 12 36.07 -20.40 3.34
CA ARG A 12 35.77 -19.34 4.33
C ARG A 12 35.07 -18.15 3.68
N GLU A 13 35.49 -17.76 2.49
CA GLU A 13 34.87 -16.64 1.79
C GLU A 13 33.45 -16.98 1.30
N VAL A 14 33.23 -18.19 0.79
CA VAL A 14 31.88 -18.68 0.46
C VAL A 14 30.98 -18.66 1.69
N GLN A 15 31.47 -19.15 2.83
CA GLN A 15 30.72 -19.13 4.07
C GLN A 15 30.37 -17.69 4.50
N ARG A 16 31.31 -16.75 4.39
CA ARG A 16 31.09 -15.32 4.67
C ARG A 16 30.01 -14.72 3.76
N LEU A 17 30.06 -15.01 2.46
CA LEU A 17 29.09 -14.54 1.47
C LEU A 17 27.70 -15.14 1.69
N GLN A 18 27.61 -16.42 2.06
CA GLN A 18 26.35 -17.08 2.41
C GLN A 18 25.68 -16.43 3.62
N LEU A 19 26.45 -16.10 4.66
CA LEU A 19 25.93 -15.38 5.83
C LEU A 19 25.40 -13.99 5.44
N ALA A 20 26.20 -13.21 4.71
CA ALA A 20 25.80 -11.87 4.25
C ALA A 20 24.55 -11.91 3.35
N LEU A 21 24.45 -12.88 2.43
CA LEU A 21 23.28 -13.06 1.58
C LEU A 21 22.05 -13.49 2.40
N GLY A 22 22.24 -14.34 3.42
CA GLY A 22 21.18 -14.72 4.36
C GLY A 22 20.59 -13.52 5.11
N GLU A 23 21.45 -12.63 5.60
CA GLU A 23 21.03 -11.38 6.25
C GLU A 23 20.30 -10.44 5.28
N GLN A 24 20.86 -10.23 4.09
CA GLN A 24 20.27 -9.37 3.07
C GLN A 24 18.89 -9.87 2.62
N THR A 25 18.75 -11.17 2.37
CA THR A 25 17.46 -11.78 1.99
C THR A 25 16.43 -11.68 3.12
N LYS A 26 16.84 -11.81 4.38
CA LYS A 26 15.96 -11.59 5.54
C LYS A 26 15.46 -10.14 5.58
N MET A 27 16.34 -9.16 5.39
CA MET A 27 15.98 -7.74 5.35
C MET A 27 15.02 -7.42 4.19
N SER A 28 15.27 -7.96 3.00
CA SER A 28 14.40 -7.80 1.84
C SER A 28 12.99 -8.35 2.11
N LYS A 29 12.88 -9.54 2.72
CA LYS A 29 11.58 -10.13 3.08
C LYS A 29 10.80 -9.28 4.07
N LEU A 30 11.45 -8.75 5.12
CA LEU A 30 10.80 -7.89 6.10
C LEU A 30 10.31 -6.59 5.47
N SER A 31 11.13 -5.98 4.63
CA SER A 31 10.76 -4.78 3.88
C SER A 31 9.55 -5.02 2.98
N GLN A 32 9.55 -6.13 2.22
CA GLN A 32 8.44 -6.51 1.36
C GLN A 32 7.15 -6.71 2.16
N GLN A 33 7.20 -7.43 3.28
CA GLN A 33 6.05 -7.63 4.17
C GLN A 33 5.49 -6.30 4.68
N GLN A 34 6.34 -5.32 4.97
CA GLN A 34 5.91 -4.01 5.43
C GLN A 34 5.27 -3.20 4.30
N CYS A 35 5.84 -3.23 3.08
CA CYS A 35 5.21 -2.63 1.90
C CYS A 35 3.85 -3.24 1.61
N ASP A 36 3.71 -4.56 1.67
CA ASP A 36 2.45 -5.24 1.41
C ASP A 36 1.40 -4.89 2.46
N LYS A 37 1.77 -4.85 3.75
CA LYS A 37 0.87 -4.35 4.81
C LYS A 37 0.36 -2.94 4.51
N LEU A 38 1.24 -2.00 4.17
CA LEU A 38 0.86 -0.62 3.87
C LEU A 38 -0.02 -0.51 2.62
N LYS A 39 0.24 -1.33 1.60
CA LYS A 39 -0.60 -1.39 0.38
C LYS A 39 -2.00 -1.91 0.68
N ASN A 40 -2.13 -2.82 1.62
CA ASN A 40 -3.39 -3.46 2.01
C ASN A 40 -4.11 -2.70 3.15
N GLU A 41 -3.53 -1.62 3.68
CA GLU A 41 -4.20 -0.77 4.66
C GLU A 41 -5.35 -0.01 3.99
N ARG A 42 -6.57 -0.33 4.43
CA ARG A 42 -7.80 0.28 3.92
C ARG A 42 -8.04 1.63 4.59
N ILE A 43 -8.29 2.67 3.78
CA ILE A 43 -8.70 3.97 4.28
C ILE A 43 -10.23 4.03 4.33
N LEU A 44 -10.78 3.93 5.54
CA LEU A 44 -12.23 3.83 5.74
C LEU A 44 -12.91 5.20 5.84
N CYS A 45 -14.16 5.23 5.38
CA CYS A 45 -15.07 6.37 5.47
C CYS A 45 -15.16 6.91 6.90
N ARG A 46 -15.02 8.22 7.04
CA ARG A 46 -15.01 8.91 8.35
C ARG A 46 -16.36 9.00 9.03
N ILE A 47 -17.42 8.51 8.40
CA ILE A 47 -18.79 8.50 8.95
C ILE A 47 -19.19 7.09 9.38
N CYS A 48 -19.09 6.10 8.48
CA CYS A 48 -19.52 4.74 8.80
C CYS A 48 -18.41 3.84 9.34
N PHE A 49 -17.14 4.21 9.15
CA PHE A 49 -15.98 3.41 9.55
C PHE A 49 -16.02 1.96 9.04
N ASP A 50 -16.66 1.75 7.87
CA ASP A 50 -17.02 0.41 7.36
C ASP A 50 -16.60 0.23 5.89
N ARG A 51 -16.96 1.18 5.03
CA ARG A 51 -16.60 1.18 3.60
C ARG A 51 -15.40 2.07 3.32
N ASP A 52 -14.65 1.76 2.27
CA ASP A 52 -13.53 2.58 1.82
C ASP A 52 -14.01 3.97 1.38
N ILE A 53 -13.15 4.97 1.57
CA ILE A 53 -13.37 6.27 0.95
C ILE A 53 -13.25 6.14 -0.57
N CYS A 54 -14.12 6.83 -1.30
CA CYS A 54 -14.11 6.83 -2.77
C CYS A 54 -14.63 8.13 -3.38
N ILE A 55 -14.91 9.16 -2.56
CA ILE A 55 -15.49 10.42 -3.01
C ILE A 55 -14.68 11.63 -2.54
N VAL A 56 -14.29 12.48 -3.50
CA VAL A 56 -13.78 13.83 -3.24
C VAL A 56 -14.95 14.82 -3.25
N LEU A 57 -15.05 15.62 -2.19
CA LEU A 57 -16.08 16.65 -2.03
C LEU A 57 -15.62 17.99 -2.63
N LEU A 58 -16.36 18.56 -3.55
CA LEU A 58 -16.04 19.87 -4.15
C LEU A 58 -16.93 20.98 -3.56
N PRO A 59 -16.39 22.20 -3.35
CA PRO A 59 -15.07 22.68 -3.78
C PRO A 59 -13.92 22.42 -2.80
N CYS A 60 -14.18 21.88 -1.60
CA CYS A 60 -13.17 21.82 -0.53
C CYS A 60 -12.07 20.75 -0.72
N ARG A 61 -12.28 19.79 -1.63
CA ARG A 61 -11.38 18.68 -2.00
C ARG A 61 -11.05 17.69 -0.88
N HIS A 62 -11.87 17.60 0.18
CA HIS A 62 -11.68 16.57 1.19
C HIS A 62 -12.12 15.19 0.66
N TYR A 63 -11.22 14.21 0.78
CA TYR A 63 -11.42 12.80 0.41
C TYR A 63 -11.63 11.95 1.67
N VAL A 64 -12.89 11.86 2.13
CA VAL A 64 -13.18 11.33 3.48
C VAL A 64 -14.44 10.46 3.58
N LEU A 65 -15.21 10.34 2.49
CA LEU A 65 -16.50 9.63 2.49
C LEU A 65 -16.50 8.48 1.47
N CYS A 66 -17.19 7.39 1.83
CA CYS A 66 -17.66 6.40 0.87
C CYS A 66 -18.86 6.94 0.06
N GLU A 67 -19.20 6.26 -1.03
CA GLU A 67 -20.32 6.59 -1.91
C GLU A 67 -21.64 6.81 -1.13
N THR A 68 -22.04 5.82 -0.33
CA THR A 68 -23.30 5.84 0.42
C THR A 68 -23.38 6.98 1.44
N CYS A 69 -22.28 7.26 2.15
CA CYS A 69 -22.24 8.35 3.13
C CYS A 69 -22.22 9.71 2.44
N SER A 70 -21.56 9.82 1.28
CA SER A 70 -21.50 11.07 0.52
C SER A 70 -22.89 11.57 0.10
N GLY A 71 -23.81 10.65 -0.27
CA GLY A 71 -25.18 11.00 -0.66
C GLY A 71 -26.05 11.54 0.49
N LYS A 72 -25.68 11.23 1.75
CA LYS A 72 -26.40 11.70 2.94
C LYS A 72 -25.90 13.05 3.47
N CYS A 73 -24.71 13.49 3.04
CA CYS A 73 -24.10 14.74 3.51
C CYS A 73 -24.44 15.92 2.61
N ARG A 74 -24.84 17.05 3.19
CA ARG A 74 -24.99 18.34 2.47
C ARG A 74 -23.76 19.24 2.60
N SER A 75 -22.95 19.04 3.63
CA SER A 75 -21.70 19.76 3.88
C SER A 75 -20.57 18.79 4.21
N CYS A 76 -19.33 19.22 3.99
CA CYS A 76 -18.14 18.44 4.29
C CYS A 76 -18.01 18.22 5.81
N PRO A 77 -17.81 16.98 6.30
CA PRO A 77 -17.65 16.73 7.74
C PRO A 77 -16.34 17.31 8.33
N ILE A 78 -15.38 17.67 7.48
CA ILE A 78 -14.08 18.19 7.92
C ILE A 78 -14.12 19.71 8.07
N CYS A 79 -14.48 20.42 6.99
CA CYS A 79 -14.42 21.88 6.95
C CYS A 79 -15.79 22.57 6.94
N ARG A 80 -16.89 21.81 6.96
CA ARG A 80 -18.28 22.30 6.98
C ARG A 80 -18.72 23.12 5.75
N LEU A 81 -17.87 23.26 4.72
CA LEU A 81 -18.25 23.85 3.44
C LEU A 81 -19.37 23.04 2.76
N SER A 82 -20.32 23.73 2.12
CA SER A 82 -21.38 23.10 1.35
C SER A 82 -20.81 22.27 0.19
N ILE A 83 -21.37 21.09 -0.03
CA ILE A 83 -20.94 20.19 -1.10
C ILE A 83 -21.68 20.57 -2.39
N GLY A 84 -20.95 21.14 -3.34
CA GLY A 84 -21.49 21.51 -4.65
C GLY A 84 -21.52 20.32 -5.63
N SER A 85 -20.45 19.53 -5.65
CA SER A 85 -20.36 18.32 -6.49
C SER A 85 -19.48 17.25 -5.84
N ARG A 86 -19.57 16.03 -6.35
CA ARG A 86 -18.84 14.85 -5.87
C ARG A 86 -18.08 14.24 -7.04
N LEU A 87 -16.81 13.95 -6.82
CA LEU A 87 -15.96 13.29 -7.81
C LEU A 87 -15.58 11.90 -7.27
N PRO A 88 -16.07 10.82 -7.88
CA PRO A 88 -15.60 9.47 -7.58
C PRO A 88 -14.11 9.32 -7.92
N VAL A 89 -13.37 8.63 -7.06
CA VAL A 89 -11.98 8.26 -7.29
C VAL A 89 -11.93 6.76 -7.52
N CYS A 90 -11.47 6.36 -8.70
CA CYS A 90 -11.20 4.96 -9.02
C CYS A 90 -9.72 4.70 -8.78
N ASP A 91 -9.37 3.97 -7.72
CA ASP A 91 -8.00 3.57 -7.50
C ASP A 91 -7.63 2.41 -8.43
N ALA A 92 -6.51 2.53 -9.15
CA ALA A 92 -6.01 1.46 -10.03
C ALA A 92 -5.66 0.17 -9.26
N VAL A 93 -5.47 0.27 -7.93
CA VAL A 93 -5.18 -0.85 -7.03
C VAL A 93 -6.41 -1.75 -6.86
N SER A 94 -7.62 -1.19 -6.86
CA SER A 94 -8.88 -1.93 -6.74
C SER A 94 -9.18 -2.86 -7.93
N TRP A 95 -8.49 -2.63 -9.06
CA TRP A 95 -8.60 -3.46 -10.25
C TRP A 95 -7.81 -4.78 -10.11
N ALA A 96 -6.72 -4.79 -9.35
CA ALA A 96 -5.96 -6.01 -9.08
C ALA A 96 -6.69 -6.96 -8.11
N ASP A 97 -7.46 -6.42 -7.16
CA ASP A 97 -8.25 -7.22 -6.21
C ASP A 97 -9.56 -7.76 -6.82
N SER A 98 -10.03 -7.18 -7.94
CA SER A 98 -11.29 -7.59 -8.59
C SER A 98 -11.12 -8.64 -9.70
N ILE A 99 -9.89 -9.03 -10.04
CA ILE A 99 -9.64 -10.07 -11.06
C ILE A 99 -9.74 -11.49 -10.47
N CYS A 100 -9.74 -11.68 -9.13
CA CYS A 100 -9.87 -13.02 -8.54
C CYS A 100 -11.30 -13.51 -8.29
N ASN A 101 -12.34 -12.73 -8.61
CA ASN A 101 -13.75 -13.14 -8.45
C ASN A 101 -14.55 -13.17 -9.76
N THR A 102 -13.89 -13.16 -10.93
CA THR A 102 -14.60 -13.28 -12.22
C THR A 102 -13.91 -14.13 -13.30
N VAL A 103 -12.96 -15.00 -12.94
CA VAL A 103 -12.51 -16.12 -13.79
C VAL A 103 -12.06 -17.30 -12.96
#